data_AF-A0A917LSK0-F1
#
_entry.id   AF-A0A917LSK0-F1
#
_cell.length_a   1.000
_cell.length_b   1.000
_cell.length_c   1.000
_cell.angle_alpha   90.00
_cell.angle_beta   90.00
_cell.angle_gamma   90.00
#
_symmetry.space_group_name_H-M   'P 1'
#
loop_
_entity.id
_entity.type
_entity.pdbx_description
1 polymer ?
#
loop_
_entity_poly.entity_id
_entity_poly.type
_entity_poly.pdbx_seq_one_letter_code
_entity_poly.pdbx_strand_id
1 'polypeptide(L)'
;MLTRPTTTQIGAPVSRPDRRQEETPERRESGLHSMAMHFGGRIVEGREFREAALERMQTNLPGFPPERYAAELDAALARIDEAQVGVMVRREQLIAQARELDVLNAVFTIRYFNRRYSGHVGEYGLGRINLVDALGDLCSREQITEAVQRCDALIEEGIRMGIGSWDHEPNMARLRAVHPGFNDRALIDALDWGHLIHR
;
A
#
# COMPACT_ATOMS: atom_id res chain seq x y z
N MET A 1 49.68 -52.40 -21.94
CA MET A 1 48.55 -51.96 -22.79
C MET A 1 47.28 -52.02 -21.95
N LEU A 2 46.59 -50.87 -21.81
CA LEU A 2 45.15 -50.61 -21.58
C LEU A 2 44.33 -51.74 -20.91
N THR A 3 43.55 -51.59 -19.84
CA THR A 3 42.80 -50.45 -19.25
C THR A 3 42.04 -51.02 -18.04
N ARG A 4 41.83 -50.25 -16.98
CA ARG A 4 40.48 -49.86 -16.49
C ARG A 4 40.59 -48.93 -15.27
N PRO A 5 39.97 -47.74 -15.32
CA PRO A 5 39.94 -46.81 -14.20
C PRO A 5 38.86 -47.19 -13.18
N THR A 6 39.17 -46.87 -11.93
CA THR A 6 38.33 -46.91 -10.73
C THR A 6 37.02 -46.15 -10.97
N THR A 7 35.89 -46.85 -10.91
CA THR A 7 34.55 -46.24 -10.92
C THR A 7 34.24 -45.77 -9.51
N THR A 8 34.47 -44.47 -9.25
CA THR A 8 33.91 -43.79 -8.09
C THR A 8 32.40 -43.74 -8.24
N GLN A 9 31.68 -44.41 -7.34
CA GLN A 9 30.23 -44.31 -7.21
C GLN A 9 29.85 -42.86 -6.91
N ILE A 10 29.27 -42.18 -7.91
CA ILE A 10 28.53 -40.94 -7.69
C ILE A 10 27.18 -41.36 -7.13
N GLY A 11 26.94 -40.99 -5.87
CA GLY A 11 25.71 -41.28 -5.15
C GLY A 11 24.48 -40.88 -5.96
N ALA A 12 23.47 -41.74 -5.93
CA ALA A 12 22.16 -41.47 -6.50
C ALA A 12 21.65 -40.09 -6.01
N PRO A 13 21.03 -39.28 -6.88
CA PRO A 13 20.37 -38.08 -6.41
C PRO A 13 19.29 -38.50 -5.42
N VAL A 14 19.47 -38.09 -4.16
CA VAL A 14 18.40 -38.12 -3.16
C VAL A 14 17.28 -37.27 -3.75
N SER A 15 16.32 -37.95 -4.35
CA SER A 15 15.04 -37.35 -4.70
C SER A 15 14.43 -36.92 -3.38
N ARG A 16 14.63 -35.64 -3.01
CA ARG A 16 13.78 -35.01 -2.01
C ARG A 16 12.36 -35.22 -2.52
N PRO A 17 11.49 -35.94 -1.79
CA PRO A 17 10.09 -35.89 -2.14
C PRO A 17 9.71 -34.42 -2.02
N ASP A 18 9.40 -33.83 -3.18
CA ASP A 18 8.69 -32.57 -3.27
C ASP A 18 7.32 -32.83 -2.63
N ARG A 19 7.27 -32.78 -1.30
CA ARG A 19 6.04 -32.66 -0.54
C ARG A 19 5.51 -31.28 -0.88
N ARG A 20 4.88 -31.15 -2.05
CA ARG A 20 3.66 -30.35 -2.13
C ARG A 20 2.79 -30.88 -1.01
N GLN A 21 2.75 -30.15 0.11
CA GLN A 21 1.72 -30.40 1.11
C GLN A 21 0.42 -30.43 0.33
N GLU A 22 -0.33 -31.55 0.41
CA GLU A 22 -1.67 -31.60 -0.16
C GLU A 22 -2.43 -30.41 0.44
N GLU A 23 -2.69 -29.42 -0.41
CA GLU A 23 -3.42 -28.23 -0.03
C GLU A 23 -4.83 -28.69 0.34
N THR A 24 -5.19 -28.53 1.62
CA THR A 24 -6.51 -28.93 2.08
C THR A 24 -7.58 -28.11 1.35
N PRO A 25 -8.80 -28.65 1.16
CA PRO A 25 -9.88 -27.91 0.52
C PRO A 25 -10.09 -26.51 1.11
N GLU A 26 -9.97 -26.37 2.44
CA GLU A 26 -10.14 -25.11 3.16
C GLU A 26 -9.04 -24.10 2.82
N ARG A 27 -7.78 -24.55 2.69
CA ARG A 27 -6.67 -23.69 2.27
C ARG A 27 -6.86 -23.20 0.84
N ARG A 28 -7.40 -24.06 -0.03
CA ARG A 28 -7.70 -23.68 -1.41
C ARG A 28 -8.84 -22.68 -1.51
N GLU A 29 -9.92 -22.87 -0.75
CA GLU A 29 -11.03 -21.89 -0.68
C GLU A 29 -10.54 -20.55 -0.13
N SER A 30 -9.71 -20.56 0.92
CA SER A 30 -9.07 -19.34 1.44
C SER A 30 -8.16 -18.67 0.39
N GLY A 31 -7.45 -19.46 -0.42
CA GLY A 31 -6.65 -18.99 -1.53
C GLY A 31 -7.49 -18.32 -2.61
N LEU A 32 -8.61 -18.95 -2.99
CA LEU A 32 -9.55 -18.41 -3.97
C LEU A 32 -10.13 -17.08 -3.48
N HIS A 33 -10.55 -17.02 -2.21
CA HIS A 33 -11.04 -15.80 -1.58
C HIS A 33 -10.00 -14.67 -1.61
N SER A 34 -8.78 -14.95 -1.14
CA SER A 34 -7.70 -13.95 -1.09
C SER A 34 -7.34 -13.44 -2.50
N MET A 35 -7.33 -14.34 -3.48
CA MET A 35 -7.04 -14.02 -4.87
C MET A 35 -8.17 -13.20 -5.50
N ALA A 36 -9.43 -13.52 -5.23
CA ALA A 36 -10.58 -12.74 -5.66
C ALA A 36 -10.57 -11.32 -5.06
N MET A 37 -10.24 -11.17 -3.77
CA MET A 37 -10.07 -9.85 -3.15
C MET A 37 -8.94 -9.05 -3.79
N HIS A 38 -7.82 -9.69 -4.11
CA HIS A 38 -6.70 -9.04 -4.79
C HIS A 38 -7.08 -8.53 -6.18
N PHE A 39 -7.64 -9.39 -7.03
CA PHE A 39 -8.02 -9.02 -8.39
C PHE A 39 -9.22 -8.07 -8.43
N GLY A 40 -10.20 -8.27 -7.55
CA GLY A 40 -11.32 -7.34 -7.36
C GLY A 40 -10.82 -5.93 -7.04
N GLY A 41 -9.85 -5.79 -6.14
CA GLY A 41 -9.25 -4.50 -5.82
C GLY A 41 -8.60 -3.84 -7.04
N ARG A 42 -7.87 -4.61 -7.85
CA ARG A 42 -7.25 -4.12 -9.09
C ARG A 42 -8.26 -3.69 -10.15
N ILE A 43 -9.41 -4.36 -10.25
CA ILE A 43 -10.51 -3.97 -11.14
C ILE A 43 -11.08 -2.62 -10.72
N VAL A 44 -11.39 -2.44 -9.43
CA VAL A 44 -11.92 -1.18 -8.89
C VAL A 44 -10.92 -0.03 -9.05
N GLU A 45 -9.62 -0.31 -8.95
CA GLU A 45 -8.56 0.66 -9.23
C GLU A 45 -8.37 0.97 -10.74
N GLY A 46 -9.11 0.33 -11.64
CA GLY A 46 -8.97 0.49 -13.08
C GLY A 46 -7.66 -0.09 -13.64
N ARG A 47 -7.00 -0.99 -12.90
CA ARG A 47 -5.71 -1.60 -13.26
C ARG A 47 -5.84 -2.97 -13.93
N GLU A 48 -7.07 -3.48 -14.03
CA GLU A 48 -7.36 -4.80 -14.57
C GLU A 48 -8.79 -4.88 -15.10
N PHE A 49 -8.99 -5.71 -16.13
CA PHE A 49 -10.31 -6.03 -16.66
C PHE A 49 -10.79 -7.37 -16.07
N ARG A 50 -12.12 -7.50 -15.95
CA ARG A 50 -12.74 -8.67 -15.33
C ARG A 50 -12.32 -9.98 -15.98
N GLU A 51 -12.30 -10.03 -17.31
CA GLU A 51 -11.97 -11.23 -18.09
C GLU A 51 -10.52 -11.67 -17.83
N ALA A 52 -9.58 -10.70 -17.83
CA ALA A 52 -8.18 -10.95 -17.55
C ALA A 52 -7.95 -11.40 -16.09
N ALA A 53 -8.68 -10.83 -15.14
CA ALA A 53 -8.66 -11.28 -13.75
C ALA A 53 -9.12 -12.73 -13.62
N LEU A 54 -10.24 -13.11 -14.24
CA LEU A 54 -10.76 -14.47 -14.19
C LEU A 54 -9.80 -15.48 -14.83
N GLU A 55 -9.18 -15.13 -15.96
CA GLU A 55 -8.15 -15.95 -16.61
C GLU A 55 -6.94 -16.17 -15.68
N ARG A 56 -6.46 -15.11 -15.03
CA ARG A 56 -5.34 -15.20 -14.07
C ARG A 56 -5.71 -15.99 -12.83
N MET A 57 -6.94 -15.84 -12.32
CA MET A 57 -7.43 -16.64 -11.19
C MET A 57 -7.41 -18.13 -11.53
N GLN A 58 -7.92 -18.50 -12.70
CA GLN A 58 -7.93 -19.89 -13.17
C GLN A 58 -6.51 -20.44 -13.37
N THR A 59 -5.60 -19.61 -13.87
CA THR A 59 -4.20 -19.99 -14.11
C THR A 59 -3.42 -20.17 -12.80
N ASN A 60 -3.61 -19.27 -11.84
CA ASN A 60 -2.84 -19.24 -10.60
C ASN A 60 -3.35 -20.22 -9.54
N LEU A 61 -4.64 -20.55 -9.54
CA LEU A 61 -5.24 -21.50 -8.60
C LEU A 61 -6.22 -22.45 -9.30
N PRO A 62 -5.74 -23.32 -10.21
CA PRO A 62 -6.60 -24.17 -11.04
C PRO A 62 -7.30 -25.25 -10.22
N GLY A 63 -8.49 -25.68 -10.65
CA GLY A 63 -9.22 -26.83 -10.08
C GLY A 63 -10.60 -26.53 -9.50
N PHE A 64 -11.04 -25.26 -9.53
CA PHE A 64 -12.46 -24.92 -9.40
C PHE A 64 -13.12 -24.84 -10.78
N PRO A 65 -14.45 -25.00 -10.87
CA PRO A 65 -15.14 -24.78 -12.13
C PRO A 65 -15.22 -23.26 -12.45
N PRO A 66 -15.28 -22.85 -13.73
CA PRO A 66 -15.22 -21.44 -14.14
C PRO A 66 -16.21 -20.51 -13.41
N GLU A 67 -17.44 -20.97 -13.21
CA GLU A 67 -18.50 -20.26 -12.51
C GLU A 67 -18.17 -19.95 -11.04
N ARG A 68 -17.34 -20.78 -10.39
CA ARG A 68 -16.93 -20.56 -9.00
C ARG A 68 -15.98 -19.37 -8.89
N TYR A 69 -15.07 -19.18 -9.86
CA TYR A 69 -14.20 -17.99 -9.88
C TYR A 69 -15.00 -16.72 -10.14
N ALA A 70 -15.95 -16.76 -11.08
CA ALA A 70 -16.84 -15.63 -11.36
C ALA A 70 -17.65 -15.23 -10.13
N ALA A 71 -18.28 -16.20 -9.46
CA ALA A 71 -19.06 -15.96 -8.25
C ALA A 71 -18.20 -15.41 -7.09
N GLU A 72 -16.99 -15.94 -6.88
CA GLU A 72 -16.12 -15.40 -5.81
C GLU A 72 -15.59 -14.00 -6.14
N LEU A 73 -15.30 -13.72 -7.42
CA LEU A 73 -14.92 -12.38 -7.85
C LEU A 73 -16.06 -11.37 -7.64
N ASP A 74 -17.30 -11.75 -7.95
CA ASP A 74 -18.48 -10.90 -7.68
C ASP A 74 -18.66 -10.66 -6.18
N ALA A 75 -18.53 -11.71 -5.36
CA ALA A 75 -18.60 -11.57 -3.91
C ALA A 75 -17.47 -10.68 -3.36
N ALA A 76 -16.26 -10.76 -3.94
CA ALA A 76 -15.15 -9.88 -3.57
C ALA A 76 -15.43 -8.42 -3.95
N LEU A 77 -15.97 -8.16 -5.14
CA LEU A 77 -16.35 -6.81 -5.57
C LEU A 77 -17.41 -6.20 -4.64
N ALA A 78 -18.41 -6.97 -4.22
CA ALA A 78 -19.40 -6.52 -3.25
C ALA A 78 -18.78 -6.16 -1.88
N ARG A 79 -17.89 -7.01 -1.36
CA ARG A 79 -17.16 -6.73 -0.11
C ARG A 79 -16.28 -5.49 -0.21
N ILE A 80 -15.68 -5.27 -1.38
CA ILE A 80 -14.86 -4.09 -1.66
C ILE A 80 -15.72 -2.83 -1.65
N ASP A 81 -16.89 -2.84 -2.28
CA ASP A 81 -17.85 -1.73 -2.27
C ASP A 81 -18.28 -1.37 -0.84
N GLU A 82 -18.62 -2.37 -0.03
CA GLU A 82 -18.94 -2.16 1.40
C GLU A 82 -17.76 -1.56 2.18
N ALA A 83 -16.55 -2.07 1.96
CA ALA A 83 -15.36 -1.56 2.63
C ALA A 83 -14.99 -0.14 2.17
N GLN A 84 -15.28 0.20 0.92
CA GLN A 84 -15.05 1.52 0.33
C GLN A 84 -15.84 2.60 1.06
N VAL A 85 -17.08 2.32 1.50
CA VAL A 85 -17.87 3.25 2.33
C VAL A 85 -17.12 3.59 3.62
N GLY A 86 -16.55 2.59 4.29
CA GLY A 86 -15.75 2.81 5.50
C GLY A 86 -14.50 3.66 5.25
N VAL A 87 -13.85 3.48 4.10
CA VAL A 87 -12.70 4.32 3.70
C VAL A 87 -13.15 5.76 3.41
N MET A 88 -14.28 5.96 2.73
CA MET A 88 -14.82 7.28 2.44
C MET A 88 -15.10 8.06 3.73
N VAL A 89 -15.76 7.44 4.71
CA VAL A 89 -16.02 8.06 6.02
C VAL A 89 -14.73 8.48 6.72
N ARG A 90 -13.69 7.63 6.71
CA ARG A 90 -12.39 7.99 7.29
C ARG A 90 -11.72 9.16 6.55
N ARG A 91 -11.85 9.22 5.23
CA ARG A 91 -11.31 10.31 4.41
C ARG A 91 -12.04 11.62 4.67
N GLU A 92 -13.35 11.59 4.82
CA GLU A 92 -14.15 12.76 5.22
C GLU A 92 -13.74 13.27 6.61
N GLN A 93 -13.57 12.37 7.58
CA GLN A 93 -13.08 12.73 8.92
C GLN A 93 -11.68 13.35 8.87
N LEU A 94 -10.77 12.80 8.04
CA LEU A 94 -9.44 13.35 7.85
C LEU A 94 -9.49 14.75 7.23
N ILE A 95 -10.36 14.97 6.24
CA ILE A 95 -10.58 16.30 5.64
C ILE A 95 -11.13 17.27 6.68
N ALA A 96 -12.13 16.86 7.46
CA ALA A 96 -12.71 17.69 8.51
C ALA A 96 -11.66 18.12 9.54
N GLN A 97 -10.83 17.19 10.02
CA GLN A 97 -9.72 17.50 10.93
C GLN A 97 -8.69 18.43 10.29
N ALA A 98 -8.34 18.23 9.02
CA ALA A 98 -7.40 19.10 8.32
C ALA A 98 -7.92 20.54 8.21
N ARG A 99 -9.23 20.73 8.01
CA ARG A 99 -9.86 22.05 7.89
C ARG A 99 -9.84 22.87 9.18
N GLU A 100 -9.59 22.24 10.33
CA GLU A 100 -9.44 22.93 11.62
C GLU A 100 -8.02 23.46 11.86
N LEU A 101 -7.08 23.15 10.97
CA LEU A 101 -5.67 23.54 11.07
C LEU A 101 -5.38 24.79 10.23
N ASP A 102 -4.24 25.44 10.48
CA ASP A 102 -3.70 26.42 9.55
C ASP A 102 -3.34 25.77 8.20
N VAL A 103 -3.26 26.58 7.14
CA VAL A 103 -3.08 26.11 5.76
C VAL A 103 -1.91 25.14 5.59
N LEU A 104 -0.79 25.36 6.28
CA LEU A 104 0.41 24.54 6.11
C LEU A 104 0.18 23.15 6.70
N ASN A 105 -0.34 23.08 7.92
CA ASN A 105 -0.62 21.81 8.59
C ASN A 105 -1.83 21.08 7.98
N ALA A 106 -2.86 21.80 7.50
CA ALA A 106 -3.99 21.25 6.77
C ALA A 106 -3.53 20.54 5.48
N VAL A 107 -2.71 21.23 4.67
CA VAL A 107 -2.14 20.67 3.44
C VAL A 107 -1.22 19.50 3.76
N PHE A 108 -0.42 19.58 4.84
CA PHE A 108 0.42 18.46 5.26
C PHE A 108 -0.39 17.21 5.55
N THR A 109 -1.44 17.29 6.36
CA THR A 109 -2.28 16.14 6.74
C THR A 109 -2.80 15.41 5.50
N ILE A 110 -3.36 16.14 4.54
CA ILE A 110 -3.92 15.54 3.31
C ILE A 110 -2.80 15.07 2.36
N ARG A 111 -1.70 15.84 2.22
CA ARG A 111 -0.58 15.48 1.34
C ARG A 111 0.16 14.24 1.83
N TYR A 112 0.42 14.16 3.14
CA TYR A 112 1.02 13.00 3.79
C TYR A 112 0.13 11.77 3.58
N PHE A 113 -1.17 11.87 3.87
CA PHE A 113 -2.12 10.78 3.63
C PHE A 113 -2.07 10.34 2.16
N ASN A 114 -2.09 11.28 1.23
CA ASN A 114 -2.07 10.99 -0.20
C ASN A 114 -0.77 10.29 -0.64
N ARG A 115 0.39 10.69 -0.14
CA ARG A 115 1.66 10.04 -0.53
C ARG A 115 1.82 8.67 0.14
N ARG A 116 1.33 8.53 1.37
CA ARG A 116 1.50 7.30 2.15
C ARG A 116 0.48 6.23 1.81
N TYR A 117 -0.75 6.61 1.50
CA TYR A 117 -1.85 5.65 1.36
C TYR A 117 -2.48 5.64 -0.03
N SER A 118 -2.48 6.74 -0.79
CA SER A 118 -3.12 6.71 -2.11
C SER A 118 -2.37 5.77 -3.07
N GLY A 119 -3.08 4.76 -3.55
CA GLY A 119 -2.54 3.69 -4.39
C GLY A 119 -2.10 2.44 -3.62
N HIS A 120 -2.26 2.41 -2.30
CA HIS A 120 -2.12 1.19 -1.49
C HIS A 120 -3.36 0.30 -1.60
N VAL A 121 -3.13 -1.00 -1.43
CA VAL A 121 -4.19 -2.01 -1.27
C VAL A 121 -5.07 -1.60 -0.08
N GLY A 122 -6.38 -1.52 -0.30
CA GLY A 122 -7.36 -1.12 0.73
C GLY A 122 -7.95 0.28 0.58
N GLU A 123 -7.48 1.08 -0.38
CA GLU A 123 -8.12 2.36 -0.75
C GLU A 123 -9.18 2.22 -1.87
N TYR A 124 -9.35 1.00 -2.39
CA TYR A 124 -10.43 0.59 -3.30
C TYR A 124 -10.75 1.61 -4.41
N GLY A 125 -9.71 2.07 -5.12
CA GLY A 125 -9.88 2.95 -6.28
C GLY A 125 -10.27 4.40 -5.97
N LEU A 126 -10.39 4.82 -4.71
CA LEU A 126 -10.77 6.21 -4.33
C LEU A 126 -9.72 7.28 -4.70
N GLY A 127 -8.55 6.86 -5.22
CA GLY A 127 -7.51 7.77 -5.68
C GLY A 127 -6.98 8.70 -4.58
N ARG A 128 -6.39 9.82 -5.00
CA ARG A 128 -5.89 10.86 -4.09
C ARG A 128 -7.01 11.84 -3.73
N ILE A 129 -7.01 12.32 -2.50
CA ILE A 129 -7.86 13.45 -2.09
C ILE A 129 -7.37 14.70 -2.85
N ASN A 130 -8.27 15.36 -3.57
CA ASN A 130 -7.94 16.61 -4.24
C ASN A 130 -7.88 17.75 -3.21
N LEU A 131 -6.70 18.37 -3.06
CA LEU A 131 -6.47 19.46 -2.12
C LEU A 131 -7.32 20.70 -2.42
N VAL A 132 -7.56 21.00 -3.69
CA VAL A 132 -8.37 22.17 -4.09
C VAL A 132 -9.83 21.92 -3.73
N ASP A 133 -10.34 20.71 -3.96
CA ASP A 133 -11.72 20.38 -3.59
C ASP A 133 -11.91 20.34 -2.06
N ALA A 134 -10.87 19.91 -1.32
CA ALA A 134 -10.94 19.77 0.14
C ALA A 134 -10.74 21.09 0.91
N LEU A 135 -9.92 22.01 0.40
CA LEU A 135 -9.47 23.21 1.11
C LEU A 135 -9.65 24.53 0.32
N GLY A 136 -10.04 24.48 -0.95
CA GLY A 136 -10.04 25.64 -1.85
C GLY A 136 -11.08 26.72 -1.52
N ASP A 137 -12.06 26.40 -0.67
CA ASP A 137 -13.00 27.37 -0.11
C ASP A 137 -12.40 28.17 1.07
N LEU A 138 -11.37 27.64 1.73
CA LEU A 138 -10.69 28.25 2.87
C LEU A 138 -9.36 28.92 2.48
N CYS A 139 -8.71 28.43 1.43
CA CYS A 139 -7.36 28.82 1.05
C CYS A 139 -7.27 29.06 -0.45
N SER A 140 -6.50 30.07 -0.86
CA SER A 140 -6.21 30.31 -2.27
C SER A 140 -5.38 29.16 -2.88
N ARG A 141 -5.47 29.02 -4.20
CA ARG A 141 -4.69 28.01 -4.93
C ARG A 141 -3.19 28.24 -4.79
N GLU A 142 -2.76 29.49 -4.71
CA GLU A 142 -1.38 29.91 -4.50
C GLU A 142 -0.88 29.43 -3.13
N GLN A 143 -1.66 29.66 -2.06
CA GLN A 143 -1.32 29.18 -0.71
C GLN A 143 -1.23 27.65 -0.65
N ILE A 144 -2.18 26.94 -1.28
CA ILE A 144 -2.14 25.47 -1.35
C ILE A 144 -0.88 25.01 -2.10
N THR A 145 -0.52 25.65 -3.21
CA THR A 145 0.64 25.27 -4.02
C THR A 145 1.95 25.49 -3.26
N GLU A 146 2.10 26.62 -2.56
CA GLU A 146 3.26 26.90 -1.72
C GLU A 146 3.36 25.88 -0.57
N ALA A 147 2.25 25.64 0.13
CA ALA A 147 2.21 24.68 1.23
C ALA A 147 2.58 23.26 0.75
N VAL A 148 2.13 22.85 -0.44
CA VAL A 148 2.51 21.54 -1.02
C VAL A 148 4.03 21.42 -1.18
N GLN A 149 4.70 22.45 -1.69
CA GLN A 149 6.16 22.43 -1.87
C GLN A 149 6.89 22.26 -0.52
N ARG A 150 6.43 22.98 0.50
CA ARG A 150 6.99 22.88 1.86
C ARG A 150 6.72 21.52 2.49
N CYS A 151 5.52 20.96 2.30
CA CYS A 151 5.17 19.64 2.79
C CYS A 151 6.00 18.54 2.12
N ASP A 152 6.21 18.62 0.81
CA ASP A 152 7.05 17.67 0.09
C ASP A 152 8.50 17.70 0.59
N ALA A 153 9.05 18.89 0.86
CA ALA A 153 10.38 19.04 1.45
C ALA A 153 10.49 18.40 2.85
N LEU A 154 9.50 18.61 3.73
CA LEU A 154 9.44 17.99 5.05
C LEU A 154 9.38 16.45 4.95
N ILE A 155 8.50 15.93 4.10
CA ILE A 155 8.34 14.48 3.89
C ILE A 155 9.65 13.85 3.40
N GLU A 156 10.31 14.48 2.44
CA GLU A 156 11.59 13.98 1.90
C GLU A 156 12.71 14.01 2.92
N GLU A 157 12.75 15.02 3.79
CA GLU A 157 13.71 15.05 4.88
C GLU A 157 13.42 13.98 5.94
N GLY A 158 12.16 13.77 6.33
CA GLY A 158 11.76 12.69 7.22
C GLY A 158 12.17 11.31 6.70
N ILE A 159 11.89 11.02 5.42
CA ILE A 159 12.30 9.77 4.76
C ILE A 159 13.84 9.61 4.83
N ARG A 160 14.59 10.66 4.51
CA ARG A 160 16.06 10.63 4.51
C ARG A 160 16.65 10.40 5.90
N MET A 161 16.07 11.03 6.93
CA MET A 161 16.46 10.83 8.33
C MET A 161 16.27 9.37 8.76
N GLY A 162 15.30 8.68 8.15
CA GLY A 162 15.02 7.26 8.32
C GLY A 162 16.21 6.31 8.06
N ILE A 163 17.21 6.71 7.29
CA ILE A 163 18.36 5.89 6.88
C ILE A 163 19.46 5.87 7.96
N GLY A 164 19.41 6.78 8.95
CA GLY A 164 20.41 6.93 10.01
C GLY A 164 20.03 6.31 11.36
N SER A 165 20.84 6.58 12.40
CA SER A 165 20.50 6.23 13.78
C SER A 165 19.20 6.93 14.21
N TRP A 166 18.30 6.20 14.88
CA TRP A 166 17.09 6.77 15.45
C TRP A 166 17.43 7.54 16.72
N ASP A 167 17.58 8.84 16.59
CA ASP A 167 17.72 9.79 17.70
C ASP A 167 16.57 10.80 17.64
N HIS A 168 15.43 10.44 18.24
CA HIS A 168 14.17 11.17 18.10
C HIS A 168 14.27 12.66 18.45
N GLU A 169 14.81 12.99 19.63
CA GLU A 169 14.88 14.37 20.12
C GLU A 169 15.78 15.28 19.25
N PRO A 170 17.03 14.89 18.90
CA PRO A 170 17.83 15.65 17.94
C PRO A 170 17.18 15.79 16.55
N ASN A 171 16.54 14.74 16.05
CA ASN A 171 15.86 14.78 14.76
C ASN A 171 14.66 15.75 14.77
N MET A 172 13.84 15.70 15.82
CA MET A 172 12.73 16.64 16.02
C MET A 172 13.21 18.08 16.17
N ALA A 173 14.28 18.33 16.93
CA ALA A 173 14.87 19.66 17.05
C ALA A 173 15.34 20.21 15.69
N ARG A 174 16.00 19.36 14.89
CA ARG A 174 16.41 19.72 13.52
C ARG A 174 15.21 20.00 12.62
N LEU A 175 14.18 19.16 12.64
CA LEU A 175 12.98 19.35 11.83
C LEU A 175 12.27 20.67 12.16
N ARG A 176 12.11 21.02 13.46
CA ARG A 176 11.55 22.32 13.87
C ARG A 176 12.35 23.50 13.36
N ALA A 177 13.68 23.38 13.30
CA ALA A 177 14.55 24.45 12.84
C ALA A 177 14.52 24.64 11.32
N VAL A 178 14.48 23.55 10.56
CA VAL A 178 14.53 23.57 9.08
C VAL A 178 13.15 23.79 8.46
N HIS A 179 12.09 23.30 9.10
CA HIS A 179 10.72 23.36 8.61
C HIS A 179 9.83 24.17 9.57
N PRO A 180 10.04 25.50 9.67
CA PRO A 180 9.25 26.33 10.57
C PRO A 180 7.77 26.35 10.16
N GLY A 181 6.88 26.49 11.14
CA GLY A 181 5.43 26.61 10.94
C GLY A 181 4.66 25.28 10.93
N PHE A 182 5.34 24.14 10.79
CA PHE A 182 4.71 22.85 11.04
C PHE A 182 4.53 22.62 12.54
N ASN A 183 3.41 22.02 12.91
CA ASN A 183 3.19 21.57 14.29
C ASN A 183 3.96 20.27 14.57
N ASP A 184 4.15 19.95 15.85
CA ASP A 184 4.91 18.77 16.25
C ASP A 184 4.34 17.46 15.69
N ARG A 185 3.02 17.37 15.53
CA ARG A 185 2.38 16.18 14.94
C ARG A 185 2.83 15.96 13.50
N ALA A 186 2.84 17.00 12.67
CA ALA A 186 3.30 16.90 11.29
C ALA A 186 4.78 16.49 11.19
N LEU A 187 5.62 17.02 12.08
CA LEU A 187 7.04 16.67 12.13
C LEU A 187 7.25 15.21 12.55
N ILE A 188 6.52 14.74 13.57
CA ILE A 188 6.55 13.35 14.03
C ILE A 188 6.07 12.41 12.91
N ASP A 189 4.93 12.70 12.27
CA ASP A 189 4.38 11.86 11.20
C ASP A 189 5.36 11.69 10.03
N ALA A 190 6.08 12.76 9.66
CA ALA A 190 7.12 12.72 8.62
C ALA A 190 8.33 11.88 9.05
N LEU A 191 8.79 12.06 10.29
CA LEU A 191 9.92 11.32 10.86
C LEU A 191 9.60 9.82 10.95
N ASP A 192 8.44 9.46 11.52
CA ASP A 192 7.97 8.07 11.67
C ASP A 192 7.75 7.35 10.33
N TRP A 193 7.63 8.10 9.22
CA TRP A 193 7.48 7.52 7.89
C TRP A 193 8.80 7.18 7.18
N GLY A 194 9.83 8.02 7.31
CA GLY A 194 11.20 7.48 7.37
C GLY A 194 11.27 6.43 8.47
N HIS A 195 12.32 5.71 8.78
CA HIS A 195 12.27 4.66 9.82
C HIS A 195 11.31 3.49 9.56
N LEU A 196 9.98 3.64 9.44
CA LEU A 196 9.10 2.56 9.01
C LEU A 196 9.50 2.00 7.64
N ILE A 197 9.85 2.84 6.67
CA ILE A 197 10.31 2.37 5.35
C ILE A 197 11.72 1.74 5.41
N HIS A 198 12.54 2.13 6.38
CA HIS A 198 13.96 1.76 6.45
C HIS A 198 14.29 0.74 7.57
N ARG A 199 13.27 0.19 8.22
CA ARG A 199 13.37 -0.89 9.20
C ARG A 199 13.15 -2.25 8.54
#